data_AF-A0A8T6CK71-F1
#
_entry.id   AF-A0A8T6CK71-F1
#
_cell.length_a   1.000
_cell.length_b   1.000
_cell.length_c   1.000
_cell.angle_alpha   90.00
_cell.angle_beta   90.00
_cell.angle_gamma   90.00
#
_symmetry.space_group_name_H-M   'P 1'
#
loop_
_entity.id
_entity.type
_entity.pdbx_description
1 polymer ?
#
loop_
_entity_poly.entity_id
_entity_poly.type
_entity_poly.pdbx_seq_one_letter_code
_entity_poly.pdbx_strand_id
1 'polypeptide(L)'
;MVASCTAGPLMVSLSNHRLRVNGMTEAKRPTLPDTFLILDPNEHTLDRSRCVVLSVPYEETTSYRKGTQRGPEAIIRASAEMEDYDVELGCEPCSVGIHTAPALESADGPEAMARRVRETVAGYAAQGKLVGMLGGEHSITSGAVAALAERHPGLSVLFFDAQADLRDDYQGWSHSHACAARRALDHASSLTLVGVRSMT
;
A
#
# COMPACT_ATOMS: atom_id res chain seq x y z
N MET A 1 -14.97 -23.13 -27.23
CA MET A 1 -16.18 -23.83 -26.76
C MET A 1 -17.21 -22.75 -26.50
N VAL A 2 -18.12 -22.53 -27.45
CA VAL A 2 -19.08 -21.42 -27.46
C VAL A 2 -20.41 -21.96 -26.92
N ALA A 3 -20.88 -21.43 -25.79
CA ALA A 3 -22.19 -21.78 -25.25
C ALA A 3 -23.24 -20.81 -25.82
N SER A 4 -24.05 -21.36 -26.72
CA SER A 4 -25.30 -20.82 -27.24
C SER A 4 -26.36 -20.79 -26.12
N CYS A 5 -27.07 -19.68 -25.97
CA CYS A 5 -28.28 -19.59 -25.15
C CYS A 5 -29.46 -19.23 -26.06
N THR A 6 -30.34 -20.21 -26.30
CA THR A 6 -31.55 -20.07 -27.10
C THR A 6 -32.67 -19.42 -26.29
N ALA A 7 -33.20 -18.30 -26.79
CA ALA A 7 -34.37 -17.63 -26.23
C ALA A 7 -35.66 -18.28 -26.77
N GLY A 8 -36.50 -18.81 -25.88
CA GLY A 8 -37.90 -19.16 -26.17
C GLY A 8 -38.82 -17.97 -25.86
N PRO A 9 -39.99 -17.83 -26.54
CA PRO A 9 -40.82 -16.65 -26.41
C PRO A 9 -41.72 -16.75 -25.17
N LEU A 10 -41.47 -15.90 -24.17
CA LEU A 10 -42.42 -15.65 -23.08
C LEU A 10 -43.36 -14.52 -23.51
N MET A 11 -44.59 -14.91 -23.76
CA MET A 11 -45.72 -14.04 -24.10
C MET A 11 -46.02 -13.13 -22.90
N VAL A 12 -45.73 -11.83 -23.00
CA VAL A 12 -46.10 -10.84 -21.96
C VAL A 12 -47.46 -10.25 -22.28
N SER A 13 -48.47 -10.63 -21.51
CA SER A 13 -49.77 -9.95 -21.46
C SER A 13 -49.64 -8.66 -20.64
N LEU A 14 -49.78 -7.51 -21.30
CA LEU A 14 -49.80 -6.20 -20.65
C LEU A 14 -51.17 -5.99 -20.00
N SER A 15 -51.25 -6.23 -18.69
CA SER A 15 -52.35 -5.72 -17.85
C SER A 15 -51.84 -4.54 -17.02
N ASN A 16 -52.54 -3.41 -17.14
CA ASN A 16 -52.26 -2.16 -16.44
C ASN A 16 -52.43 -2.31 -14.93
N HIS A 17 -51.35 -2.64 -14.21
CA HIS A 17 -51.25 -2.39 -12.78
C HIS A 17 -50.02 -1.53 -12.51
N ARG A 18 -50.27 -0.24 -12.23
CA ARG A 18 -49.29 0.65 -11.60
C ARG A 18 -48.88 0.04 -10.26
N LEU A 19 -47.71 -0.59 -10.21
CA LEU A 19 -47.02 -0.89 -8.97
C LEU A 19 -46.64 0.44 -8.32
N ARG A 20 -47.42 0.84 -7.31
CA ARG A 20 -47.02 1.88 -6.36
C ARG A 20 -45.88 1.29 -5.51
N VAL A 21 -44.66 1.77 -5.74
CA VAL A 21 -43.54 1.50 -4.83
C VAL A 21 -43.71 2.42 -3.62
N ASN A 22 -44.47 1.94 -2.62
CA ASN A 22 -44.51 2.57 -1.31
C ASN A 22 -43.34 2.04 -0.47
N GLY A 23 -42.46 2.93 -0.02
CA GLY A 23 -41.66 2.72 1.19
C GLY A 23 -40.42 1.84 1.09
N MET A 24 -39.61 1.95 0.03
CA MET A 24 -38.19 1.61 0.17
C MET A 24 -37.52 2.75 0.95
N THR A 25 -37.36 2.55 2.26
CA THR A 25 -36.31 3.23 3.02
C THR A 25 -35.01 3.05 2.26
N GLU A 26 -34.24 4.12 2.03
CA GLU A 26 -32.91 4.06 1.43
C GLU A 26 -32.11 2.95 2.12
N ALA A 27 -32.00 1.78 1.47
CA ALA A 27 -31.10 0.74 1.92
C ALA A 27 -29.71 1.36 1.83
N LYS A 28 -29.11 1.66 2.98
CA LYS A 28 -27.75 2.20 3.09
C LYS A 28 -26.87 1.30 2.21
N ARG A 29 -26.32 1.87 1.13
CA ARG A 29 -25.42 1.12 0.24
C ARG A 29 -24.38 0.41 1.11
N PRO A 30 -24.11 -0.89 0.89
CA PRO A 30 -23.06 -1.56 1.63
C PRO A 30 -21.78 -0.75 1.49
N THR A 31 -21.17 -0.41 2.62
CA THR A 31 -19.86 0.25 2.63
C THR A 31 -18.86 -0.71 2.05
N LEU A 32 -18.21 -0.30 0.96
CA LEU A 32 -17.14 -1.08 0.35
C LEU A 32 -16.00 -1.27 1.38
N PRO A 33 -15.31 -2.42 1.38
CA PRO A 33 -14.09 -2.61 2.15
C PRO A 33 -13.07 -1.50 1.92
N ASP A 34 -12.44 -1.03 2.99
CA ASP A 34 -11.31 -0.09 2.93
C ASP A 34 -9.99 -0.88 2.84
N THR A 35 -9.88 -1.66 1.76
CA THR A 35 -8.74 -2.54 1.45
C THR A 35 -8.19 -2.19 0.07
N PHE A 36 -6.91 -2.50 -0.17
CA PHE A 36 -6.30 -2.37 -1.48
C PHE A 36 -7.08 -3.23 -2.50
N LEU A 37 -7.49 -2.63 -3.62
CA LEU A 37 -8.37 -3.20 -4.65
C LEU A 37 -9.77 -3.64 -4.14
N ILE A 38 -10.24 -3.13 -2.99
CA ILE A 38 -11.56 -3.49 -2.40
C ILE A 38 -11.70 -5.01 -2.14
N LEU A 39 -10.58 -5.70 -1.94
CA LEU A 39 -10.57 -7.14 -1.69
C LEU A 39 -11.29 -7.48 -0.37
N ASP A 40 -12.08 -8.57 -0.36
CA ASP A 40 -12.78 -9.01 0.85
C ASP A 40 -11.77 -9.38 1.94
N PRO A 41 -11.77 -8.68 3.10
CA PRO A 41 -10.81 -8.93 4.17
C PRO A 41 -10.95 -10.33 4.81
N ASN A 42 -12.10 -10.99 4.68
CA ASN A 42 -12.32 -12.35 5.18
C ASN A 42 -11.72 -13.42 4.26
N GLU A 43 -11.59 -13.11 2.97
CA GLU A 43 -10.94 -14.00 2.00
C GLU A 43 -9.42 -13.73 1.91
N HIS A 44 -9.02 -12.50 2.23
CA HIS A 44 -7.66 -11.97 2.17
C HIS A 44 -7.08 -11.72 3.56
N THR A 45 -7.23 -12.71 4.44
CA THR A 45 -6.60 -12.72 5.76
C THR A 45 -5.08 -12.83 5.65
N LEU A 46 -4.38 -12.47 6.73
CA LEU A 46 -2.92 -12.52 6.76
C LEU A 46 -2.36 -13.91 6.44
N ASP A 47 -2.98 -14.98 6.96
CA ASP A 47 -2.55 -16.36 6.74
C ASP A 47 -2.77 -16.83 5.29
N ARG A 48 -3.84 -16.35 4.64
CA ARG A 48 -4.20 -16.68 3.25
C ARG A 48 -3.50 -15.82 2.19
N SER A 49 -2.81 -14.76 2.60
CA SER A 49 -2.18 -13.81 1.68
C SER A 49 -0.66 -13.99 1.60
N ARG A 50 -0.09 -13.88 0.41
CA ARG A 50 1.38 -13.86 0.23
C ARG A 50 1.95 -12.44 0.37
N CYS A 51 1.14 -11.43 0.08
CA CYS A 51 1.51 -10.03 0.13
C CYS A 51 0.79 -9.31 1.27
N VAL A 52 1.45 -8.31 1.86
CA VAL A 52 0.86 -7.37 2.80
C VAL A 52 1.01 -5.95 2.26
N VAL A 53 -0.08 -5.20 2.21
CA VAL A 53 -0.06 -3.75 2.02
C VAL A 53 -0.09 -3.09 3.39
N LEU A 54 0.95 -2.32 3.72
CA LEU A 54 1.13 -1.66 5.00
C LEU A 54 1.06 -0.14 4.83
N SER A 55 0.02 0.49 5.37
CA SER A 55 -0.12 1.95 5.37
C SER A 55 0.66 2.58 6.52
N VAL A 56 1.46 3.60 6.21
CA VAL A 56 2.29 4.34 7.17
C VAL A 56 2.08 5.86 6.98
N PRO A 57 0.96 6.41 7.51
CA PRO A 57 0.56 7.81 7.33
C PRO A 57 1.37 8.77 8.21
N TYR A 58 2.68 8.87 7.96
CA TYR A 58 3.60 9.67 8.76
C TYR A 58 4.09 10.91 8.01
N GLU A 59 4.09 12.07 8.69
CA GLU A 59 4.64 13.33 8.22
C GLU A 59 5.09 14.18 9.41
N GLU A 60 6.40 14.37 9.56
CA GLU A 60 6.96 15.22 10.62
C GLU A 60 8.12 16.07 10.11
N THR A 61 8.98 15.50 9.28
CA THR A 61 10.24 16.14 8.90
C THR A 61 10.16 16.88 7.57
N THR A 62 9.09 16.70 6.78
CA THR A 62 8.91 17.41 5.49
C THR A 62 9.01 18.93 5.63
N SER A 63 9.75 19.59 4.74
CA SER A 63 10.07 21.02 4.88
C SER A 63 9.32 21.95 3.90
N TYR A 64 9.11 21.53 2.64
CA TYR A 64 8.56 22.41 1.61
C TYR A 64 7.04 22.34 1.45
N ARG A 65 6.48 21.14 1.27
CA ARG A 65 5.04 20.90 1.16
C ARG A 65 4.61 19.86 2.16
N LYS A 66 3.40 20.05 2.70
CA LYS A 66 2.75 19.16 3.66
C LYS A 66 1.64 18.34 3.01
N GLY A 67 1.22 17.28 3.68
CA GLY A 67 0.12 16.40 3.30
C GLY A 67 0.53 14.97 2.98
N THR A 68 1.79 14.59 3.13
CA THR A 68 2.26 13.25 2.76
C THR A 68 1.59 12.16 3.59
N GLN A 69 1.23 12.43 4.85
CA GLN A 69 0.47 11.52 5.70
C GLN A 69 -0.87 11.06 5.09
N ARG A 70 -1.44 11.82 4.15
CA ARG A 70 -2.69 11.45 3.44
C ARG A 70 -2.45 10.55 2.22
N GLY A 71 -1.19 10.37 1.82
CA GLY A 71 -0.80 9.56 0.66
C GLY A 71 -1.29 8.11 0.73
N PRO A 72 -1.09 7.38 1.84
CA PRO A 72 -1.50 5.98 1.93
C PRO A 72 -3.01 5.79 1.70
N GLU A 73 -3.85 6.60 2.38
CA GLU A 73 -5.30 6.55 2.20
C GLU A 73 -5.72 6.89 0.77
N ALA A 74 -5.08 7.91 0.16
CA ALA A 74 -5.37 8.28 -1.23
C ALA A 74 -5.05 7.13 -2.21
N ILE A 75 -3.96 6.39 -1.99
CA ILE A 75 -3.58 5.23 -2.82
C ILE A 75 -4.58 4.08 -2.64
N ILE A 76 -4.95 3.74 -1.40
CA ILE A 76 -5.96 2.70 -1.14
C ILE A 76 -7.27 3.04 -1.86
N ARG A 77 -7.76 4.28 -1.70
CA ARG A 77 -8.99 4.73 -2.38
C ARG A 77 -8.86 4.72 -3.91
N ALA A 78 -7.72 5.12 -4.46
CA ALA A 78 -7.51 5.10 -5.91
C ALA A 78 -7.44 3.67 -6.47
N SER A 79 -6.90 2.71 -5.69
CA SER A 79 -6.82 1.31 -6.09
C SER A 79 -8.20 0.69 -6.35
N ALA A 80 -9.25 1.22 -5.71
CA ALA A 80 -10.63 0.79 -5.93
C ALA A 80 -11.15 0.97 -7.35
N GLU A 81 -10.51 1.84 -8.13
CA GLU A 81 -10.90 2.15 -9.51
C GLU A 81 -10.07 1.37 -10.54
N MET A 82 -9.21 0.45 -10.10
CA MET A 82 -8.40 -0.39 -10.97
C MET A 82 -9.13 -1.68 -11.32
N GLU A 83 -8.91 -2.15 -12.55
CA GLU A 83 -9.28 -3.51 -12.94
C GLU A 83 -8.27 -4.50 -12.36
N ASP A 84 -8.75 -5.64 -11.86
CA ASP A 84 -7.88 -6.66 -11.25
C ASP A 84 -7.03 -7.42 -12.29
N TYR A 85 -7.51 -7.51 -13.54
CA TYR A 85 -6.86 -8.29 -14.59
C TYR A 85 -5.74 -7.51 -15.28
N ASP A 86 -4.53 -8.07 -15.25
CA ASP A 86 -3.37 -7.55 -15.97
C ASP A 86 -3.22 -8.26 -17.33
N VAL A 87 -3.24 -7.49 -18.42
CA VAL A 87 -3.19 -8.01 -19.79
C VAL A 87 -1.81 -8.56 -20.15
N GLU A 88 -0.74 -7.98 -19.63
CA GLU A 88 0.64 -8.40 -19.92
C GLU A 88 0.98 -9.71 -19.20
N LEU A 89 0.50 -9.86 -17.96
CA LEU A 89 0.67 -11.06 -17.16
C LEU A 89 -0.36 -12.15 -17.50
N GLY A 90 -1.49 -11.78 -18.10
CA GLY A 90 -2.58 -12.69 -18.45
C GLY A 90 -3.29 -13.30 -17.25
N CYS A 91 -3.31 -12.60 -16.11
CA CYS A 91 -3.90 -13.06 -14.86
C CYS A 91 -4.32 -11.89 -13.97
N GLU A 92 -5.03 -12.20 -12.88
CA GLU A 92 -5.30 -11.26 -11.79
C GLU A 92 -4.14 -11.34 -10.78
N PRO A 93 -3.25 -10.35 -10.68
CA PRO A 93 -2.10 -10.42 -9.77
C PRO A 93 -2.52 -10.54 -8.29
N CYS A 94 -3.70 -10.01 -7.94
CA CYS A 94 -4.27 -10.11 -6.59
C CYS A 94 -4.62 -11.55 -6.17
N SER A 95 -4.72 -12.50 -7.10
CA SER A 95 -4.98 -13.92 -6.83
C SER A 95 -3.92 -14.60 -5.94
N VAL A 96 -2.73 -14.01 -5.80
CA VAL A 96 -1.70 -14.47 -4.83
C VAL A 96 -2.07 -14.17 -3.37
N GLY A 97 -3.14 -13.42 -3.15
CA GLY A 97 -3.62 -12.94 -1.87
C GLY A 97 -2.85 -11.70 -1.39
N ILE A 98 -3.59 -10.60 -1.21
CA ILE A 98 -3.09 -9.32 -0.70
C ILE A 98 -3.85 -8.97 0.58
N HIS A 99 -3.16 -9.02 1.72
CA HIS A 99 -3.71 -8.59 2.99
C HIS A 99 -3.45 -7.08 3.18
N THR A 100 -4.51 -6.28 3.34
CA THR A 100 -4.36 -4.89 3.75
C THR A 100 -4.27 -4.83 5.28
N ALA A 101 -3.08 -4.54 5.79
CA ALA A 101 -2.84 -4.44 7.23
C ALA A 101 -3.43 -3.14 7.82
N PRO A 102 -3.72 -3.11 9.13
CA PRO A 102 -4.05 -1.86 9.82
C PRO A 102 -2.95 -0.82 9.61
N ALA A 103 -3.35 0.44 9.42
CA ALA A 103 -2.40 1.55 9.32
C ALA A 103 -1.56 1.66 10.59
N LEU A 104 -0.28 1.99 10.43
CA LEU A 104 0.59 2.26 11.57
C LEU A 104 0.22 3.59 12.20
N GLU A 105 0.00 3.57 13.51
CA GLU A 105 -0.04 4.77 14.32
C GLU A 105 1.31 5.50 14.26
N SER A 106 1.28 6.82 14.21
CA SER A 106 2.48 7.65 14.31
C SER A 106 3.20 7.43 15.64
N ALA A 107 4.52 7.68 15.63
CA ALA A 107 5.36 7.66 16.81
C ALA A 107 6.02 9.03 17.00
N ASP A 108 6.55 9.28 18.21
CA ASP A 108 7.17 10.56 18.55
C ASP A 108 8.54 10.70 17.88
N GLY A 109 8.58 11.37 16.73
CA GLY A 109 9.78 11.64 15.98
C GLY A 109 10.19 10.53 15.00
N PRO A 110 11.07 10.88 14.04
CA PRO A 110 11.37 10.02 12.90
C PRO A 110 12.13 8.75 13.27
N GLU A 111 12.96 8.77 14.31
CA GLU A 111 13.69 7.59 14.77
C GLU A 111 12.74 6.57 15.43
N ALA A 112 11.82 7.05 16.28
CA ALA A 112 10.80 6.20 16.87
C ALA A 112 9.89 5.60 15.80
N MET A 113 9.56 6.37 14.77
CA MET A 113 8.77 5.90 13.64
C MET A 113 9.51 4.84 12.81
N ALA A 114 10.79 5.08 12.49
CA ALA A 114 11.63 4.10 11.79
C ALA A 114 11.71 2.78 12.56
N ARG A 115 11.88 2.83 13.90
CA ARG A 115 11.86 1.64 14.76
C ARG A 115 10.52 0.91 14.72
N ARG A 116 9.39 1.62 14.79
CA ARG A 116 8.05 1.02 14.69
C ARG A 116 7.85 0.33 13.34
N VAL A 117 8.27 0.97 12.25
CA VAL A 117 8.22 0.37 10.90
C VAL A 117 9.08 -0.88 10.85
N ARG A 118 10.31 -0.85 11.39
CA ARG A 118 11.18 -2.02 11.45
C ARG A 118 10.51 -3.20 12.14
N GLU A 119 9.99 -2.98 13.35
CA GLU A 119 9.34 -4.03 14.14
C GLU A 119 8.15 -4.66 13.40
N THR A 120 7.29 -3.83 12.80
CA THR A 120 6.13 -4.32 12.05
C THR A 120 6.52 -5.06 10.77
N VAL A 121 7.44 -4.50 9.97
CA VAL A 121 7.90 -5.14 8.72
C VAL A 121 8.62 -6.46 9.04
N ALA A 122 9.44 -6.51 10.09
CA ALA A 122 10.10 -7.74 10.52
C ALA A 122 9.09 -8.82 10.90
N GLY A 123 8.00 -8.46 11.61
CA GLY A 123 6.92 -9.37 11.96
C GLY A 123 6.24 -10.02 10.75
N TYR A 124 5.96 -9.25 9.69
CA TYR A 124 5.40 -9.78 8.45
C TYR A 124 6.43 -10.59 7.63
N ALA A 125 7.66 -10.08 7.52
CA ALA A 125 8.72 -10.75 6.78
C ALA A 125 9.11 -12.10 7.41
N ALA A 126 9.09 -12.21 8.75
CA ALA A 126 9.31 -13.46 9.48
C ALA A 126 8.27 -14.54 9.12
N GLN A 127 7.05 -14.13 8.74
CA GLN A 127 6.00 -15.01 8.24
C GLN A 127 6.10 -15.29 6.73
N GLY A 128 7.21 -14.88 6.09
CA GLY A 128 7.45 -15.08 4.66
C GLY A 128 6.62 -14.18 3.75
N LYS A 129 6.03 -13.10 4.28
CA LYS A 129 5.21 -12.18 3.50
C LYS A 129 6.07 -11.21 2.68
N LEU A 130 5.62 -10.88 1.48
CA LEU A 130 6.12 -9.73 0.72
C LEU A 130 5.40 -8.48 1.21
N VAL A 131 6.13 -7.47 1.69
CA VAL A 131 5.55 -6.25 2.26
C VAL A 131 5.64 -5.10 1.26
N GLY A 132 4.50 -4.58 0.83
CA GLY A 132 4.38 -3.31 0.13
C GLY A 132 3.99 -2.21 1.10
N MET A 133 4.86 -1.23 1.32
CA MET A 133 4.61 -0.13 2.25
C MET A 133 4.12 1.10 1.49
N LEU A 134 2.95 1.61 1.88
CA LEU A 134 2.42 2.88 1.40
C LEU A 134 2.76 3.95 2.43
N GLY A 135 3.75 4.79 2.11
CA GLY A 135 4.31 5.77 3.03
C GLY A 135 3.69 7.17 2.92
N GLY A 136 4.01 7.99 3.92
CA GLY A 136 3.93 9.44 3.81
C GLY A 136 5.27 10.03 3.36
N GLU A 137 6.21 10.23 4.30
CA GLU A 137 7.55 10.75 3.99
C GLU A 137 8.62 9.65 3.87
N HIS A 138 9.78 9.96 3.28
CA HIS A 138 10.83 8.96 2.97
C HIS A 138 11.58 8.42 4.19
N SER A 139 11.56 9.12 5.34
CA SER A 139 12.31 8.75 6.55
C SER A 139 12.01 7.32 7.05
N ILE A 140 10.77 6.86 6.84
CA ILE A 140 10.29 5.53 7.23
C ILE A 140 10.98 4.39 6.48
N THR A 141 11.60 4.68 5.32
CA THR A 141 12.27 3.68 4.47
C THR A 141 13.36 2.93 5.23
N SER A 142 14.12 3.65 6.05
CA SER A 142 15.22 3.08 6.85
C SER A 142 14.75 1.94 7.75
N GLY A 143 13.57 2.05 8.36
CA GLY A 143 12.96 1.00 9.17
C GLY A 143 12.66 -0.28 8.38
N ALA A 144 12.06 -0.13 7.20
CA ALA A 144 11.75 -1.27 6.33
C ALA A 144 13.03 -1.96 5.82
N VAL A 145 14.04 -1.19 5.42
CA VAL A 145 15.34 -1.73 4.98
C VAL A 145 16.04 -2.46 6.12
N ALA A 146 16.06 -1.90 7.34
CA ALA A 146 16.63 -2.55 8.51
C ALA A 146 15.99 -3.93 8.77
N ALA A 147 14.65 -4.01 8.72
CA ALA A 147 13.91 -5.25 8.94
C ALA A 147 14.22 -6.31 7.87
N LEU A 148 14.33 -5.91 6.61
CA LEU A 148 14.62 -6.84 5.51
C LEU A 148 16.08 -7.30 5.52
N ALA A 149 17.02 -6.43 5.90
CA ALA A 149 18.44 -6.78 6.00
C ALA A 149 18.70 -7.89 7.02
N GLU A 150 17.92 -7.97 8.11
CA GLU A 150 17.98 -9.05 9.10
C GLU A 150 17.72 -10.44 8.47
N ARG A 151 16.90 -10.51 7.41
CA ARG A 151 16.52 -11.76 6.73
C ARG A 151 17.28 -12.02 5.43
N HIS A 152 17.85 -10.98 4.84
CA HIS A 152 18.49 -11.04 3.53
C HIS A 152 19.91 -10.52 3.61
N PRO A 153 20.89 -11.34 4.05
CA PRO A 153 22.30 -10.99 3.98
C PRO A 153 22.67 -10.61 2.54
N GLY A 154 23.30 -9.45 2.35
CA GLY A 154 23.59 -8.94 1.01
C GLY A 154 22.48 -8.08 0.40
N LEU A 155 21.45 -7.69 1.16
CA LEU A 155 20.36 -6.84 0.68
C LEU A 155 20.90 -5.59 -0.03
N SER A 156 20.42 -5.36 -1.25
CA SER A 156 20.73 -4.17 -2.04
C SER A 156 19.48 -3.33 -2.24
N VAL A 157 19.61 -2.01 -2.17
CA VAL A 157 18.48 -1.08 -2.30
C VAL A 157 18.57 -0.35 -3.64
N LEU A 158 17.49 -0.43 -4.41
CA LEU A 158 17.27 0.40 -5.60
C LEU A 158 16.35 1.56 -5.21
N PHE A 159 16.86 2.78 -5.32
CA PHE A 159 16.20 3.98 -4.80
C PHE A 159 15.89 4.94 -5.94
N PHE A 160 14.61 5.04 -6.30
CA PHE A 160 14.13 5.97 -7.31
C PHE A 160 13.79 7.30 -6.65
N ASP A 161 14.63 8.30 -6.87
CA ASP A 161 14.43 9.62 -6.28
C ASP A 161 15.13 10.70 -7.12
N ALA A 162 14.54 11.89 -7.12
CA ALA A 162 15.13 13.08 -7.69
C ALA A 162 16.23 13.67 -6.79
N GLN A 163 16.15 13.41 -5.48
CA GLN A 163 17.15 13.77 -4.47
C GLN A 163 17.96 12.55 -4.05
N ALA A 164 19.22 12.75 -3.69
CA ALA A 164 20.05 11.64 -3.21
C ALA A 164 19.68 11.16 -1.79
N ASP A 165 19.13 12.03 -0.95
CA ASP A 165 18.81 11.77 0.47
C ASP A 165 19.95 11.14 1.29
N LEU A 166 21.19 11.54 0.98
CA LEU A 166 22.42 11.01 1.57
C LEU A 166 22.98 11.84 2.74
N ARG A 167 22.22 12.80 3.27
CA ARG A 167 22.68 13.63 4.39
C ARG A 167 22.81 12.81 5.66
N ASP A 168 23.81 13.13 6.48
CA ASP A 168 23.96 12.52 7.81
C ASP A 168 22.94 13.09 8.82
N ASP A 169 22.58 14.35 8.68
CA ASP A 169 21.57 15.06 9.48
C ASP A 169 20.89 16.14 8.63
N TYR A 170 19.63 16.43 8.95
CA TYR A 170 18.97 17.63 8.47
C TYR A 170 18.03 18.20 9.55
N GLN A 171 18.20 19.48 9.86
CA GLN A 171 17.42 20.20 10.88
C GLN A 171 17.45 19.55 12.27
N GLY A 172 18.57 18.90 12.62
CA GLY A 172 18.76 18.25 13.92
C GLY A 172 18.17 16.84 14.01
N TRP A 173 17.71 16.28 12.88
CA TRP A 173 17.21 14.91 12.78
C TRP A 173 18.07 14.05 11.84
N SER A 174 18.74 13.05 12.40
CA SER A 174 19.49 12.03 11.65
C SER A 174 18.56 11.08 10.88
N HIS A 175 17.31 10.94 11.31
CA HIS A 175 16.27 10.17 10.62
C HIS A 175 15.32 11.06 9.80
N SER A 176 15.73 12.27 9.40
CA SER A 176 14.89 13.11 8.55
C SER A 176 14.59 12.48 7.18
N HIS A 177 13.56 12.99 6.48
CA HIS A 177 13.28 12.65 5.09
C HIS A 177 14.49 12.82 4.16
N ALA A 178 15.35 13.83 4.39
CA ALA A 178 16.54 14.10 3.58
C ALA A 178 17.75 13.19 3.92
N CYS A 179 17.58 12.27 4.87
CA CYS A 179 18.59 11.31 5.32
C CYS A 179 18.20 9.85 4.98
N ALA A 180 17.05 9.64 4.33
CA ALA A 180 16.45 8.32 4.17
C ALA A 180 17.37 7.30 3.50
N ALA A 181 18.03 7.69 2.40
CA ALA A 181 18.92 6.81 1.67
C ALA A 181 20.23 6.55 2.45
N ARG A 182 20.75 7.55 3.16
CA ARG A 182 21.89 7.36 4.07
C ARG A 182 21.56 6.34 5.16
N ARG A 183 20.42 6.50 5.84
CA ARG A 183 19.97 5.58 6.90
C ARG A 183 19.64 4.18 6.37
N ALA A 184 19.17 4.06 5.14
CA ALA A 184 19.02 2.76 4.49
C ALA A 184 20.37 2.06 4.25
N LEU A 185 21.41 2.81 3.84
CA LEU A 185 22.74 2.28 3.60
C LEU A 185 23.45 1.79 4.88
N ASP A 186 23.04 2.27 6.06
CA ASP A 186 23.53 1.75 7.35
C ASP A 186 23.17 0.25 7.55
N HIS A 187 22.18 -0.25 6.81
CA HIS A 187 21.70 -1.65 6.89
C HIS A 187 21.85 -2.42 5.58
N ALA A 188 21.82 -1.75 4.43
CA ALA A 188 21.96 -2.37 3.11
C ALA A 188 23.44 -2.59 2.74
N SER A 189 23.72 -3.65 1.99
CA SER A 189 25.05 -3.92 1.46
C SER A 189 25.42 -3.03 0.28
N SER A 190 24.43 -2.56 -0.49
CA SER A 190 24.64 -1.59 -1.55
C SER A 190 23.39 -0.73 -1.79
N LEU A 191 23.60 0.44 -2.38
CA LEU A 191 22.55 1.39 -2.74
C LEU A 191 22.77 1.85 -4.18
N THR A 192 21.76 1.72 -5.02
CA THR A 192 21.72 2.24 -6.39
C THR A 192 20.69 3.36 -6.45
N LEU A 193 21.13 4.57 -6.76
CA LEU A 193 20.26 5.73 -6.92
C LEU A 193 19.89 5.92 -8.39
N VAL A 194 18.60 6.13 -8.68
CA VAL A 194 18.09 6.35 -10.04
C VAL A 194 17.24 7.62 -10.09
N GLY A 195 17.54 8.49 -11.05
CA GLY A 195 16.78 9.73 -11.29
C GLY A 195 17.30 10.96 -10.55
N VAL A 196 18.40 10.81 -9.79
CA VAL A 196 19.01 11.89 -9.01
C VAL A 196 19.40 13.04 -9.93
N ARG A 197 18.88 14.21 -9.60
CA ARG A 197 19.11 15.48 -10.29
C ARG A 197 19.21 16.67 -9.32
N SER A 198 19.19 16.40 -8.02
CA SER A 198 19.48 17.33 -6.93
C SER A 198 20.29 16.60 -5.87
N MET A 199 21.48 17.11 -5.54
CA MET A 199 22.41 16.46 -4.62
C MET A 199 23.01 17.49 -3.67
N THR A 200 23.15 17.11 -2.41
CA THR A 200 23.76 17.91 -1.33
C THR A 200 24.61 17.05 -0.46
#